data_AF-A0A5P2HFN8-F1
#
_entry.id   AF-A0A5P2HFN8-F1
#
_cell.length_a   1.000
_cell.length_b   1.000
_cell.length_c   1.000
_cell.angle_alpha   90.00
_cell.angle_beta   90.00
_cell.angle_gamma   90.00
#
_symmetry.space_group_name_H-M   'P 1'
#
loop_
_entity.id
_entity.type
_entity.pdbx_description
1 polymer ?
#
loop_
_entity_poly.entity_id
_entity_poly.type
_entity_poly.pdbx_seq_one_letter_code
_entity_poly.pdbx_strand_id
1 'polypeptide(L)'
;MHHPRRLLLSLAFAVSLPAFAHHGWSTYDDTRPLTVTGKVVESHYSNPHATITVEASGKRWFAVLAPVSRMESRGATADKVAVGREVTMVGYASKEKADEMRVERITLDGKTVELR
;
A
#
# COMPACT_ATOMS: atom_id res chain seq x y z
N MET A 1 -58.92 -23.58 -28.49
CA MET A 1 -57.61 -23.22 -29.08
C MET A 1 -56.91 -22.29 -28.09
N HIS A 2 -55.86 -22.77 -27.41
CA HIS A 2 -55.17 -22.04 -26.34
C HIS A 2 -53.98 -21.25 -26.91
N HIS A 3 -53.86 -19.96 -26.60
CA HIS A 3 -52.64 -19.19 -26.88
C HIS A 3 -51.62 -19.37 -25.74
N PRO A 4 -50.33 -19.64 -26.03
CA PRO A 4 -49.31 -19.70 -25.00
C PRO A 4 -48.80 -18.31 -24.62
N ARG A 5 -48.83 -17.99 -23.32
CA ARG A 5 -48.14 -16.82 -22.72
C ARG A 5 -46.63 -17.03 -22.81
N ARG A 6 -45.93 -16.18 -23.54
CA ARG A 6 -44.46 -16.14 -23.55
C ARG A 6 -43.97 -15.27 -22.39
N LEU A 7 -43.42 -15.89 -21.34
CA LEU A 7 -42.62 -15.21 -20.33
C LEU A 7 -41.26 -14.90 -20.94
N LEU A 8 -40.95 -13.63 -21.18
CA LEU A 8 -39.60 -13.18 -21.51
C LEU A 8 -38.81 -13.05 -20.20
N LEU A 9 -37.91 -14.01 -19.94
CA LEU A 9 -36.94 -13.95 -18.85
C LEU A 9 -35.79 -13.03 -19.30
N SER A 10 -35.76 -11.81 -18.79
CA SER A 10 -34.64 -10.88 -19.03
C SER A 10 -33.41 -11.36 -18.26
N LEU A 11 -32.42 -11.88 -18.97
CA LEU A 11 -31.12 -12.27 -18.42
C LEU A 11 -30.30 -11.00 -18.13
N ALA A 12 -30.20 -10.61 -16.86
CA ALA A 12 -29.36 -9.51 -16.43
C ALA A 12 -27.88 -9.92 -16.55
N PHE A 13 -27.20 -9.40 -17.57
CA PHE A 13 -25.75 -9.56 -17.72
C PHE A 13 -25.05 -8.61 -16.73
N ALA A 14 -24.61 -9.14 -15.59
CA ALA A 14 -23.72 -8.42 -14.69
C ALA A 14 -22.35 -8.29 -15.40
N VAL A 15 -22.09 -7.14 -16.01
CA VAL A 15 -20.76 -6.80 -16.53
C VAL A 15 -19.85 -6.56 -15.34
N SER A 16 -19.12 -7.59 -14.91
CA SER A 16 -18.02 -7.47 -13.97
C SER A 16 -16.91 -6.68 -14.66
N LEU A 17 -16.86 -5.37 -14.42
CA LEU A 17 -15.71 -4.57 -14.83
C LEU A 17 -14.46 -5.15 -14.14
N PRO A 18 -13.36 -5.39 -14.88
CA PRO A 18 -12.12 -5.80 -14.25
C PRO A 18 -11.69 -4.68 -13.30
N ALA A 19 -11.61 -4.99 -12.00
CA ALA A 19 -10.92 -4.15 -11.04
C ALA A 19 -9.47 -4.02 -11.52
N PHE A 20 -9.03 -2.78 -11.79
CA PHE A 20 -7.67 -2.49 -12.19
C PHE A 20 -6.69 -3.16 -11.20
N ALA A 21 -5.75 -3.90 -11.77
CA ALA A 21 -4.87 -4.84 -11.12
C ALA A 21 -4.15 -4.27 -9.89
N HIS A 22 -3.89 -5.17 -8.92
CA HIS A 22 -2.72 -5.05 -8.05
C HIS A 22 -1.49 -4.88 -8.95
N HIS A 23 -0.98 -3.66 -9.10
CA HIS A 23 0.32 -3.43 -9.70
C HIS A 23 1.34 -4.25 -8.91
N GLY A 24 1.85 -5.32 -9.51
CA GLY A 24 2.88 -6.13 -8.89
C GLY A 24 4.11 -5.29 -8.57
N TRP A 25 4.97 -5.78 -7.69
CA TRP A 25 6.15 -5.05 -7.22
C TRP A 25 7.24 -4.83 -8.30
N SER A 26 6.99 -5.20 -9.55
CA SER A 26 7.92 -5.07 -10.68
C SER A 26 8.23 -3.63 -11.09
N THR A 27 7.42 -2.65 -10.66
CA THR A 27 7.68 -1.21 -10.89
C THR A 27 8.73 -0.65 -9.93
N TYR A 28 9.15 -1.41 -8.92
CA TYR A 28 10.21 -1.04 -8.00
C TYR A 28 11.55 -1.65 -8.43
N ASP A 29 12.64 -0.96 -8.11
CA ASP A 29 13.99 -1.44 -8.36
C ASP A 29 14.50 -2.27 -7.17
N ASP A 30 14.20 -3.56 -7.19
CA ASP A 30 14.58 -4.51 -6.14
C ASP A 30 16.08 -4.84 -6.08
N THR A 31 16.86 -4.36 -7.07
CA THR A 31 18.31 -4.55 -7.12
C THR A 31 19.08 -3.53 -6.28
N ARG A 32 18.43 -2.41 -5.93
CA ARG A 32 19.06 -1.29 -5.21
C ARG A 32 18.23 -0.91 -3.98
N PRO A 33 18.42 -1.60 -2.84
CA PRO A 33 17.77 -1.22 -1.61
C PRO A 33 18.22 0.18 -1.17
N LEU A 34 17.26 0.97 -0.69
CA LEU A 34 17.48 2.30 -0.14
C LEU A 34 17.02 2.34 1.32
N THR A 35 17.72 3.14 2.12
CA THR A 35 17.35 3.42 3.51
C THR A 35 16.95 4.88 3.63
N VAL A 36 15.76 5.15 4.18
CA VAL A 36 15.25 6.51 4.46
C VAL A 36 14.88 6.60 5.92
N THR A 37 15.50 7.54 6.64
CA THR A 37 15.16 7.88 8.02
C THR A 37 14.60 9.29 8.06
N GLY A 38 13.45 9.46 8.70
CA GLY A 38 12.82 10.78 8.79
C GLY A 38 11.50 10.78 9.54
N LYS A 39 10.84 11.93 9.50
CA LYS A 39 9.60 12.18 10.24
C LYS A 39 8.39 11.94 9.35
N VAL A 40 7.40 11.20 9.85
CA VAL A 40 6.10 11.05 9.20
C VAL A 40 5.36 12.38 9.21
N VAL A 41 4.98 12.86 8.03
CA VAL A 41 4.21 14.10 7.85
C VAL A 41 2.78 13.84 7.38
N GLU A 42 2.52 12.67 6.79
CA GLU A 42 1.18 12.20 6.42
C GLU A 42 1.09 10.69 6.66
N SER A 43 -0.08 10.20 7.08
CA SER A 43 -0.31 8.77 7.33
C SER A 43 -1.72 8.38 6.91
N HIS A 44 -1.82 7.34 6.10
CA HIS A 44 -3.07 6.74 5.67
C HIS A 44 -3.02 5.24 5.98
N TYR A 45 -3.68 4.86 7.07
CA TYR A 45 -3.67 3.49 7.59
C TYR A 45 -5.02 2.81 7.30
N SER A 46 -5.21 2.39 6.05
CA SER A 46 -6.43 1.70 5.62
C SER A 46 -6.11 0.57 4.63
N ASN A 47 -7.07 -0.33 4.41
CA ASN A 47 -6.95 -1.38 3.41
C ASN A 47 -6.87 -0.81 1.96
N PRO A 48 -6.17 -1.46 1.01
CA PRO A 48 -5.41 -2.71 1.18
C PRO A 48 -4.03 -2.50 1.81
N HIS A 49 -3.31 -1.45 1.43
CA HIS A 49 -1.96 -1.12 1.91
C HIS A 49 -1.97 0.21 2.66
N ALA A 50 -1.31 0.24 3.81
CA ALA A 50 -1.04 1.50 4.48
C ALA A 50 0.02 2.29 3.69
N THR A 51 -0.06 3.62 3.75
CA THR A 51 0.90 4.53 3.13
C THR A 51 1.27 5.65 4.09
N ILE A 52 2.52 6.11 4.05
CA ILE A 52 2.98 7.27 4.81
C ILE A 52 3.82 8.19 3.92
N THR A 53 3.79 9.49 4.20
CA THR A 53 4.75 10.45 3.64
C THR A 53 5.79 10.76 4.72
N VAL A 54 7.08 10.59 4.40
CA VAL A 54 8.21 10.82 5.32
C VAL A 54 9.07 11.96 4.80
N GLU A 55 9.28 12.98 5.62
CA GLU A 55 10.24 14.04 5.36
C GLU A 55 11.63 13.63 5.83
N ALA A 56 12.58 13.56 4.90
CA ALA A 56 13.96 13.13 5.13
C ALA A 56 14.91 13.92 4.22
N SER A 57 15.97 14.50 4.79
CA SER A 57 17.01 15.22 4.04
C SER A 57 16.47 16.29 3.07
N GLY A 58 15.45 17.04 3.49
CA GLY A 58 14.82 18.09 2.67
C GLY A 58 13.91 17.58 1.55
N LYS A 59 13.60 16.28 1.53
CA LYS A 59 12.75 15.62 0.54
C LYS A 59 11.58 14.90 1.22
N ARG A 60 10.46 14.77 0.51
CA ARG A 60 9.31 13.96 0.94
C ARG A 60 9.28 12.64 0.18
N TRP A 61 9.28 11.54 0.90
CA TRP A 61 9.15 10.18 0.36
C TRP A 61 7.74 9.66 0.60
N PHE A 62 7.04 9.30 -0.47
CA PHE A 62 5.80 8.54 -0.38
C PHE A 62 6.14 7.05 -0.25
N ALA A 63 5.78 6.45 0.88
CA ALA A 63 6.13 5.08 1.21
C ALA A 63 4.88 4.19 1.19
N VAL A 64 4.90 3.18 0.33
CA VAL A 64 3.90 2.10 0.31
C VAL A 64 4.34 1.01 1.28
N LEU A 65 3.52 0.73 2.28
CA LEU A 65 3.80 -0.25 3.33
C LEU A 65 3.15 -1.61 3.01
N ALA A 66 3.22 -2.54 3.95
CA ALA A 66 2.49 -3.81 3.88
C ALA A 66 0.97 -3.61 3.98
N PRO A 67 0.17 -4.65 3.66
CA PRO A 67 -1.24 -4.64 3.99
C PRO A 67 -1.47 -4.42 5.47
N VAL A 68 -2.56 -3.71 5.82
CA VAL A 68 -2.88 -3.37 7.22
C VAL A 68 -2.90 -4.61 8.12
N SER A 69 -3.46 -5.73 7.66
CA SER A 69 -3.47 -6.99 8.44
C SER A 69 -2.06 -7.51 8.77
N ARG A 70 -1.09 -7.35 7.86
CA ARG A 70 0.32 -7.71 8.11
C ARG A 70 0.97 -6.72 9.07
N MET A 71 0.69 -5.43 8.89
CA MET A 71 1.19 -4.37 9.77
C MET A 71 0.73 -4.62 11.22
N GLU A 72 -0.56 -4.86 11.43
CA GLU A 72 -1.18 -5.15 12.73
C GLU A 72 -0.60 -6.42 13.36
N SER A 73 -0.60 -7.53 12.62
CA SER A 73 -0.10 -8.83 13.13
C SER A 73 1.38 -8.80 13.53
N ARG A 74 2.17 -7.88 12.97
CA ARG A 74 3.59 -7.70 13.30
C ARG A 74 3.86 -6.53 14.25
N GLY A 75 2.81 -5.84 14.70
CA GLY A 75 2.88 -4.78 15.70
C GLY A 75 3.36 -3.42 15.18
N ALA A 76 3.21 -3.16 13.87
CA ALA A 76 3.33 -1.85 13.23
C ALA A 76 1.95 -1.20 13.12
N THR A 77 1.39 -0.82 14.26
CA THR A 77 0.04 -0.27 14.41
C THR A 77 -0.04 1.19 13.92
N ALA A 78 -1.27 1.70 13.69
CA ALA A 78 -1.52 3.03 13.17
C ALA A 78 -0.84 4.15 13.97
N ASP A 79 -0.82 4.05 15.29
CA ASP A 79 -0.17 5.00 16.20
C ASP A 79 1.35 5.06 16.00
N LYS A 80 1.99 3.94 15.66
CA LYS A 80 3.44 3.88 15.46
C LYS A 80 3.90 4.53 14.16
N VAL A 81 3.01 4.63 13.19
CA VAL A 81 3.24 5.29 11.90
C VAL A 81 2.40 6.56 11.75
N ALA A 82 1.92 7.13 12.86
CA ALA A 82 1.16 8.37 12.86
C ALA A 82 2.05 9.58 12.51
N VAL A 83 1.43 10.69 12.15
CA VAL A 83 2.12 11.96 11.92
C VAL A 83 2.93 12.34 13.16
N GLY A 84 4.17 12.75 12.95
CA GLY A 84 5.10 13.15 14.01
C GLY A 84 6.07 12.06 14.44
N ARG A 85 5.81 10.80 14.10
CA ARG A 85 6.69 9.66 14.42
C ARG A 85 7.95 9.71 13.55
N GLU A 86 9.09 9.36 14.13
CA GLU A 86 10.32 9.11 13.37
C GLU A 86 10.37 7.63 13.01
N VAL A 87 10.72 7.35 11.75
CA VAL A 87 10.82 5.98 11.22
C VAL A 87 12.09 5.82 10.41
N THR A 88 12.64 4.61 10.40
CA THR A 88 13.66 4.20 9.42
C THR A 88 13.06 3.14 8.52
N MET A 89 13.02 3.40 7.22
CA MET A 89 12.46 2.53 6.20
C MET A 89 13.59 1.96 5.34
N VAL A 90 13.56 0.66 5.10
CA VAL A 90 14.37 0.02 4.07
C VAL A 90 13.44 -0.53 3.00
N GLY A 91 13.76 -0.26 1.75
CA GLY A 91 12.89 -0.62 0.64
C GLY A 91 13.50 -0.32 -0.70
N TYR A 92 12.65 -0.17 -1.70
CA TYR A 92 13.06 0.00 -3.10
C TYR A 92 12.37 1.21 -3.70
N ALA A 93 13.11 2.02 -4.45
CA ALA A 93 12.54 3.17 -5.16
C ALA A 93 11.67 2.68 -6.32
N SER A 94 10.60 3.42 -6.60
CA SER A 94 9.84 3.23 -7.83
C SER A 94 10.70 3.64 -9.04
N LYS A 95 10.60 2.87 -10.13
CA LYS A 95 11.20 3.18 -11.43
C LYS A 95 10.36 4.17 -12.23
N GLU A 96 9.11 4.38 -11.84
CA GLU A 96 8.11 5.15 -12.60
C GLU A 96 7.73 6.45 -11.91
N LYS A 97 7.68 6.45 -10.57
CA LYS A 97 7.32 7.62 -9.78
C LYS A 97 8.51 8.09 -8.98
N ALA A 98 8.88 9.34 -9.19
CA ALA A 98 9.85 10.00 -8.33
C ALA A 98 9.35 9.93 -6.89
N ASP A 99 10.27 9.65 -5.98
CA ASP A 99 10.08 9.86 -4.55
C ASP A 99 9.05 8.90 -3.91
N GLU A 100 8.64 7.86 -4.65
CA GLU A 100 7.89 6.72 -4.13
C GLU A 100 8.84 5.58 -3.79
N MET A 101 8.59 4.90 -2.66
CA MET A 101 9.28 3.66 -2.31
C MET A 101 8.31 2.60 -1.79
N ARG A 102 8.62 1.34 -2.10
CA ARG A 102 8.02 0.18 -1.44
C ARG A 102 8.85 -0.19 -0.25
N VAL A 103 8.24 -0.28 0.92
CA VAL A 103 8.94 -0.61 2.17
C VAL A 103 8.95 -2.11 2.41
N GLU A 104 10.15 -2.66 2.59
CA GLU A 104 10.40 -4.06 2.95
C GLU A 104 10.55 -4.24 4.46
N ARG A 105 11.15 -3.25 5.12
CA ARG A 105 11.36 -3.24 6.57
C ARG A 105 11.16 -1.84 7.10
N ILE A 106 10.52 -1.72 8.26
CA ILE A 106 10.35 -0.45 8.96
C ILE A 106 10.78 -0.59 10.42
N THR A 107 11.62 0.32 10.89
CA THR A 107 12.00 0.43 12.29
C THR A 107 11.15 1.51 12.95
N LEU A 108 10.44 1.11 14.01
CA LEU A 108 9.51 1.91 14.79
C LEU A 108 9.90 1.74 16.27
N ASP A 109 10.18 2.82 16.98
CA ASP A 109 10.60 2.75 18.41
C ASP A 109 11.77 1.80 18.66
N GLY A 110 12.76 1.81 17.77
CA GLY A 110 13.92 0.91 17.84
C GLY A 110 13.64 -0.55 17.49
N LYS A 111 12.39 -0.92 17.19
CA LYS A 111 12.02 -2.27 16.74
C LYS A 111 11.83 -2.32 15.24
N THR A 112 12.56 -3.21 14.58
CA THR A 112 12.37 -3.49 13.14
C THR A 112 11.24 -4.47 12.91
N VAL A 113 10.39 -4.16 11.93
CA VAL A 113 9.25 -4.95 11.47
C VAL A 113 9.45 -5.28 10.00
N GLU A 114 9.42 -6.57 9.67
CA GLU A 114 9.42 -7.06 8.29
C GLU A 114 8.05 -6.77 7.64
N LEU A 115 8.04 -6.32 6.39
CA LEU A 115 6.83 -5.96 5.64
C LEU A 115 6.57 -6.86 4.42
N ARG A 116 7.52 -7.71 4.01
CA ARG A 116 7.28 -8.77 3.01
C ARG A 116 6.43 -9.93 3.53
#